data_AF-A0A6A6E4X6-F1
#
_entry.id   AF-A0A6A6E4X6-F1
#
_cell.length_a   1.000
_cell.length_b   1.000
_cell.length_c   1.000
_cell.angle_alpha   90.00
_cell.angle_beta   90.00
_cell.angle_gamma   90.00
#
_symmetry.space_group_name_H-M   'P 1'
#
loop_
_entity.id
_entity.type
_entity.pdbx_description
1 polymer ?
#
loop_
_entity_poly.entity_id
_entity_poly.type
_entity_poly.pdbx_seq_one_letter_code
_entity_poly.pdbx_strand_id
1 'polypeptide(L)'
;TFIVNPRVQEFCSQFGGKDLWEVHQSLANMDRISAIIYKQRMLHAAAGQSIAGVAAKWELERLTMNDPYIKDFFWDGKNLIVICFFKTQVEVLSRSKTFQVDMGFKRIKDSNIKEVLFATYQPEIEKRKFKCFFTFLRVFVNQESTRMYYEVFKRVFTLLRDVYHLPIAWNYLSGSGFQAVIMDMDTKQCPGLGMYLASIDERRRPWQEHIKHIVIYCQVHLMRGIQETTSDDDWTPESINQQMLDLVNCQSKEDYEDMCEEFEGILNILGMY
;
A
#
# COMPACT_ATOMS: atom_id res chain seq x y z
N THR A 1 3.28 -19.92 -17.21
CA THR A 1 3.02 -20.78 -18.40
C THR A 1 2.44 -22.10 -17.91
N PHE A 2 1.35 -22.61 -18.51
CA PHE A 2 0.59 -23.79 -18.04
C PHE A 2 1.46 -25.06 -17.83
N ILE A 3 2.52 -25.20 -18.64
CA ILE A 3 3.49 -26.31 -18.65
C ILE A 3 4.42 -26.31 -17.43
N VAL A 4 4.48 -25.22 -16.65
CA VAL A 4 5.33 -25.12 -15.44
C VAL A 4 4.63 -25.75 -14.22
N ASN A 5 3.38 -26.20 -14.36
CA ASN A 5 2.67 -26.85 -13.27
C ASN A 5 3.22 -28.29 -13.06
N PRO A 6 3.67 -28.64 -11.84
CA PRO A 6 4.27 -29.96 -11.57
C PRO A 6 3.40 -31.15 -11.96
N ARG A 7 2.07 -31.05 -11.80
CA ARG A 7 1.13 -32.12 -12.17
C ARG A 7 1.01 -32.29 -13.68
N VAL A 8 1.12 -31.19 -14.43
CA VAL A 8 1.09 -31.23 -15.90
C VAL A 8 2.40 -31.85 -16.42
N GLN A 9 3.53 -31.52 -15.81
CA GLN A 9 4.83 -32.11 -16.15
C GLN A 9 4.87 -33.61 -15.83
N GLU A 10 4.33 -34.00 -14.67
CA GLU A 10 4.21 -35.40 -14.27
C GLU A 10 3.32 -36.16 -15.25
N PHE A 11 2.16 -35.62 -15.62
CA PHE A 11 1.29 -36.19 -16.65
C PHE A 11 2.03 -36.36 -17.98
N CYS A 12 2.68 -35.31 -18.50
CA CYS A 12 3.43 -35.41 -19.76
C CYS A 12 4.51 -36.50 -19.69
N SER A 13 5.28 -36.53 -18.59
CA SER A 13 6.34 -37.52 -18.37
C SER A 13 5.80 -38.95 -18.30
N GLN A 14 4.65 -39.16 -17.65
CA GLN A 14 3.98 -40.47 -17.58
C GLN A 14 3.62 -41.02 -18.96
N PHE A 15 3.31 -40.15 -19.92
CA PHE A 15 2.95 -40.54 -21.28
C PHE A 15 4.10 -40.33 -22.29
N GLY A 16 5.33 -40.14 -21.82
CA GLY A 16 6.53 -40.06 -22.67
C GLY A 16 6.69 -38.76 -23.46
N GLY A 17 5.90 -37.72 -23.15
CA GLY A 17 6.00 -36.39 -23.77
C GLY A 17 6.66 -35.38 -22.84
N LYS A 18 7.32 -34.37 -23.38
CA LYS A 18 7.78 -33.19 -22.63
C LYS A 18 6.70 -32.13 -22.55
N ASP A 19 5.74 -32.18 -23.47
CA ASP A 19 4.67 -31.22 -23.60
C ASP A 19 3.34 -31.88 -23.96
N LEU A 20 2.23 -31.17 -23.78
CA LEU A 20 0.89 -31.76 -23.96
C LEU A 20 0.65 -32.27 -25.39
N TRP A 21 1.13 -31.55 -26.39
CA TRP A 21 0.95 -31.92 -27.80
C TRP A 21 1.78 -33.16 -28.18
N GLU A 22 2.89 -33.41 -27.47
CA GLU A 22 3.74 -34.60 -27.66
C GLU A 22 3.09 -35.86 -27.04
N VAL A 23 2.22 -35.69 -26.04
CA VAL A 23 1.43 -36.78 -25.47
C VAL A 23 0.37 -37.27 -26.46
N HIS A 24 -0.37 -36.34 -27.09
CA HIS A 24 -1.36 -36.69 -28.11
C HIS A 24 -1.76 -35.47 -28.96
N GLN A 25 -1.96 -35.67 -30.26
CA GLN A 25 -2.33 -34.61 -31.21
C GLN A 25 -3.61 -33.84 -30.81
N SER A 26 -4.56 -34.48 -30.14
CA SER A 26 -5.79 -33.81 -29.69
C SER A 26 -5.55 -32.78 -28.58
N LEU A 27 -4.40 -32.87 -27.90
CA LEU A 27 -3.96 -31.93 -26.86
C LEU A 27 -3.12 -30.79 -27.44
N ALA A 28 -2.88 -30.77 -28.76
CA ALA A 28 -2.21 -29.65 -29.43
C ALA A 28 -3.07 -28.38 -29.51
N ASN A 29 -4.39 -28.52 -29.37
CA ASN A 29 -5.30 -27.38 -29.41
C ASN A 29 -5.36 -26.66 -28.05
N MET A 30 -4.41 -25.74 -27.85
CA MET A 30 -4.28 -24.94 -26.63
C MET A 30 -5.49 -24.03 -26.36
N ASP A 31 -6.21 -23.60 -27.40
CA ASP A 31 -7.43 -22.80 -27.25
C ASP A 31 -8.56 -23.63 -26.62
N ARG A 32 -8.73 -24.88 -27.08
CA ARG A 32 -9.71 -25.81 -26.52
C ARG A 32 -9.38 -26.17 -25.07
N ILE A 33 -8.09 -26.40 -24.77
CA ILE A 33 -7.64 -26.63 -23.39
C ILE A 33 -7.92 -25.40 -22.52
N SER A 34 -7.61 -24.20 -23.02
CA SER A 34 -7.89 -22.95 -22.32
C SER A 34 -9.39 -22.75 -22.05
N ALA A 35 -10.24 -23.07 -23.03
CA ALA A 35 -11.69 -23.01 -22.88
C ALA A 35 -12.22 -24.02 -21.85
N ILE A 36 -11.67 -25.24 -21.81
CA ILE A 36 -12.02 -26.25 -20.79
C ILE A 36 -11.59 -25.79 -19.40
N ILE A 37 -10.37 -25.28 -19.26
CA ILE A 37 -9.87 -24.73 -17.98
C ILE A 37 -10.75 -23.56 -17.54
N TYR A 38 -11.10 -22.66 -18.45
CA TYR A 38 -11.99 -21.55 -18.15
C TYR A 38 -13.37 -22.05 -17.69
N LYS A 39 -13.96 -23.01 -18.40
CA LYS A 39 -15.23 -23.65 -18.01
C LYS A 39 -15.13 -24.28 -16.63
N GLN A 40 -14.07 -25.04 -16.35
CA GLN A 40 -13.87 -25.64 -15.03
C GLN A 40 -13.69 -24.59 -13.93
N ARG A 41 -12.96 -23.50 -14.21
CA ARG A 41 -12.84 -22.37 -13.27
C ARG A 41 -14.19 -21.72 -13.00
N MET A 42 -15.04 -21.53 -13.99
CA MET A 42 -16.39 -20.99 -13.80
C MET A 42 -17.30 -21.94 -13.02
N LEU A 43 -17.16 -23.26 -13.21
CA LEU A 43 -17.91 -24.26 -12.46
C LEU A 43 -17.46 -24.34 -10.99
N HIS A 44 -16.15 -24.27 -10.74
CA HIS A 44 -15.58 -24.33 -9.38
C HIS A 44 -15.65 -23.00 -8.62
N ALA A 45 -15.66 -21.87 -9.33
CA ALA A 45 -15.84 -20.53 -8.77
C ALA A 45 -17.11 -19.92 -9.35
N ALA A 46 -18.26 -20.44 -8.93
CA ALA A 46 -19.58 -19.99 -9.40
C ALA A 46 -19.81 -18.49 -9.20
N ALA A 47 -19.14 -17.89 -8.21
CA ALA A 47 -19.16 -16.45 -7.96
C ALA A 47 -18.27 -15.63 -8.92
N GLY A 48 -17.49 -16.27 -9.80
CA GLY A 48 -16.60 -15.61 -10.76
C GLY A 48 -15.20 -15.32 -10.24
N GLN A 49 -14.53 -14.34 -10.86
CA GLN A 49 -13.16 -13.89 -10.54
C GLN A 49 -13.17 -12.40 -10.14
N SER A 50 -12.00 -11.85 -9.78
CA SER A 50 -11.86 -10.45 -9.35
C SER A 50 -12.75 -10.14 -8.12
N ILE A 51 -13.44 -9.00 -8.10
CA ILE A 51 -14.23 -8.51 -6.97
C ILE A 51 -15.27 -9.55 -6.50
N ALA A 52 -16.00 -10.17 -7.42
CA ALA A 52 -17.04 -11.15 -7.06
C ALA A 52 -16.46 -12.42 -6.42
N GLY A 53 -15.29 -12.86 -6.90
CA GLY A 53 -14.55 -13.96 -6.27
C GLY A 53 -14.03 -13.61 -4.88
N VAL A 54 -13.54 -12.38 -4.67
CA VAL A 54 -13.12 -11.89 -3.34
C VAL A 54 -14.30 -11.79 -2.39
N ALA A 55 -15.45 -11.28 -2.85
CA ALA A 55 -16.67 -11.17 -2.05
C ALA A 55 -17.15 -12.55 -1.56
N ALA A 56 -17.24 -13.53 -2.47
CA ALA A 56 -17.65 -14.88 -2.11
C ALA A 56 -16.65 -15.57 -1.17
N LYS A 57 -15.35 -15.33 -1.38
CA LYS A 57 -14.31 -15.85 -0.48
C LYS A 57 -14.42 -15.24 0.92
N TRP A 58 -14.58 -13.93 1.02
CA TRP A 58 -14.78 -13.25 2.31
C TRP A 58 -16.03 -13.76 3.03
N GLU A 59 -17.14 -13.92 2.32
CA GLU A 59 -18.39 -14.46 2.86
C GLU A 59 -18.22 -15.89 3.39
N LEU A 60 -17.50 -16.75 2.67
CA LEU A 60 -17.25 -18.11 3.12
C LEU A 60 -16.28 -18.15 4.30
N GLU A 61 -15.14 -17.46 4.20
CA GLU A 61 -14.08 -17.52 5.20
C GLU A 61 -14.51 -16.88 6.52
N ARG A 62 -15.33 -15.81 6.52
CA ARG A 62 -15.85 -15.21 7.75
C ARG A 62 -16.77 -16.15 8.54
N LEU A 63 -17.41 -17.11 7.88
CA LEU A 63 -18.33 -18.08 8.50
C LEU A 63 -17.62 -19.38 8.91
N THR A 64 -16.52 -19.73 8.23
CA THR A 64 -15.89 -21.05 8.33
C THR A 64 -14.51 -21.02 8.99
N MET A 65 -13.85 -19.86 9.03
CA MET A 65 -12.51 -19.72 9.59
C MET A 65 -12.53 -18.83 10.83
N ASN A 66 -11.73 -19.20 11.83
CA ASN A 66 -11.58 -18.42 13.07
C ASN A 66 -10.81 -17.09 12.84
N ASP A 67 -9.84 -17.08 11.94
CA ASP A 67 -9.01 -15.89 11.64
C ASP A 67 -8.75 -15.78 10.12
N PRO A 68 -9.74 -15.39 9.32
CA PRO A 68 -9.60 -15.31 7.85
C PRO A 68 -8.65 -14.18 7.45
N TYR A 69 -7.93 -14.28 6.33
CA TYR A 69 -6.98 -13.22 5.95
C TYR A 69 -7.69 -11.94 5.48
N ILE A 70 -8.85 -12.07 4.83
CA ILE A 70 -9.71 -10.93 4.45
C ILE A 70 -10.57 -10.57 5.65
N LYS A 71 -10.42 -9.35 6.16
CA LYS A 71 -11.03 -8.90 7.41
C LYS A 71 -12.27 -8.07 7.22
N ASP A 72 -12.26 -7.23 6.19
CA ASP A 72 -13.41 -6.42 5.80
C ASP A 72 -13.50 -6.35 4.27
N PHE A 73 -14.72 -6.28 3.78
CA PHE A 73 -15.03 -6.15 2.37
C PHE A 73 -16.19 -5.16 2.20
N PHE A 74 -15.95 -4.13 1.39
CA PHE A 74 -16.93 -3.13 1.04
C PHE A 74 -16.95 -2.93 -0.47
N TRP A 75 -18.14 -3.06 -1.04
CA TRP A 75 -18.42 -2.80 -2.45
C TRP A 75 -19.84 -2.26 -2.61
N ASP A 76 -19.97 -1.03 -3.10
CA ASP A 76 -21.27 -0.39 -3.37
C ASP A 76 -21.60 -0.25 -4.86
N GLY A 77 -20.84 -0.94 -5.72
CA GLY A 77 -20.91 -0.80 -7.18
C GLY A 77 -19.97 0.26 -7.77
N LYS A 78 -19.43 1.16 -6.94
CA LYS A 78 -18.54 2.26 -7.36
C LYS A 78 -17.23 2.30 -6.57
N ASN A 79 -17.30 2.06 -5.27
CA ASN A 79 -16.18 2.13 -4.32
C ASN A 79 -15.88 0.72 -3.82
N LEU A 80 -14.62 0.33 -3.94
CA LEU A 80 -14.08 -0.91 -3.40
C LEU A 80 -13.15 -0.60 -2.24
N ILE A 81 -13.33 -1.29 -1.11
CA ILE A 81 -12.35 -1.36 -0.03
C ILE A 81 -12.29 -2.81 0.44
N VAL A 82 -11.11 -3.43 0.38
CA VAL A 82 -10.86 -4.78 0.92
C VAL A 82 -9.69 -4.71 1.88
N ILE A 83 -9.92 -5.01 3.15
CA ILE A 83 -8.88 -4.95 4.20
C ILE A 83 -8.39 -6.36 4.48
N CYS A 84 -7.07 -6.56 4.41
CA CYS A 84 -6.44 -7.86 4.61
C CYS A 84 -5.25 -7.76 5.57
N PHE A 85 -5.19 -8.67 6.56
CA PHE A 85 -4.03 -8.83 7.45
C PHE A 85 -4.08 -10.14 8.23
N PHE A 86 -2.96 -10.57 8.78
CA PHE A 86 -2.94 -11.55 9.86
C PHE A 86 -3.02 -10.85 11.22
N LYS A 87 -3.72 -11.45 12.19
CA LYS A 87 -3.88 -10.87 13.53
C LYS A 87 -2.55 -10.50 14.18
N THR A 88 -1.55 -11.38 14.06
CA THR A 88 -0.21 -11.16 14.60
C THR A 88 0.48 -9.92 14.01
N GLN A 89 0.22 -9.58 12.75
CA GLN A 89 0.83 -8.39 12.12
C GLN A 89 0.27 -7.10 12.71
N VAL A 90 -1.05 -7.03 12.93
CA VAL A 90 -1.69 -5.83 13.49
C VAL A 90 -1.46 -5.68 14.99
N GLU A 91 -1.21 -6.79 15.69
CA GLU A 91 -0.70 -6.74 17.07
C GLU A 91 0.67 -6.05 17.14
N VAL A 92 1.58 -6.32 16.19
CA VAL A 92 2.86 -5.60 16.09
C VAL A 92 2.64 -4.13 15.73
N LEU A 93 1.75 -3.84 14.79
CA LEU A 93 1.37 -2.46 14.45
C LEU A 93 0.90 -1.70 15.69
N SER A 94 0.03 -2.28 16.52
CA SER A 94 -0.51 -1.61 17.72
C SER A 94 0.56 -1.22 18.76
N ARG A 95 1.73 -1.87 18.71
CA ARG A 95 2.88 -1.60 19.59
C ARG A 95 3.93 -0.69 18.95
N SER A 96 3.80 -0.42 17.66
CA SER A 96 4.73 0.41 16.92
C SER A 96 4.48 1.88 17.23
N LYS A 97 5.56 2.65 17.41
CA LYS A 97 5.47 4.12 17.58
C LYS A 97 5.23 4.80 16.25
N THR A 98 5.75 4.24 15.17
CA THR A 98 5.65 4.79 13.82
C THR A 98 5.32 3.69 12.83
N PHE A 99 4.67 4.06 11.73
CA PHE A 99 4.47 3.20 10.57
C PHE A 99 4.37 4.06 9.32
N GLN A 100 4.58 3.44 8.17
CA GLN A 100 4.49 4.05 6.86
C GLN A 100 3.21 3.61 6.16
N VAL A 101 2.56 4.55 5.46
CA VAL A 101 1.49 4.31 4.51
C VAL A 101 2.04 4.55 3.10
N ASP A 102 1.92 3.56 2.23
CA ASP A 102 2.46 3.63 0.87
C ASP A 102 1.48 3.02 -0.14
N MET A 103 1.47 3.53 -1.38
CA MET A 103 0.63 3.02 -2.44
C MET A 103 1.42 2.16 -3.42
N GLY A 104 1.08 0.86 -3.49
CA GLY A 104 1.64 -0.10 -4.42
C GLY A 104 0.83 -0.21 -5.71
N PHE A 105 1.50 -0.02 -6.86
CA PHE A 105 0.91 -0.19 -8.20
C PHE A 105 1.30 -1.51 -8.89
N LYS A 106 2.33 -2.21 -8.41
CA LYS A 106 3.01 -3.26 -9.20
C LYS A 106 2.46 -4.68 -9.06
N ARG A 107 1.63 -4.97 -8.05
CA ARG A 107 1.22 -6.34 -7.70
C ARG A 107 -0.13 -6.77 -8.24
N ILE A 108 -0.96 -5.83 -8.67
CA ILE A 108 -2.32 -6.12 -9.13
C ILE A 108 -2.37 -5.97 -10.64
N LYS A 109 -2.91 -6.99 -11.31
CA LYS A 109 -3.02 -7.00 -12.78
C LYS A 109 -4.05 -5.99 -13.29
N ASP A 110 -5.09 -5.73 -12.49
CA ASP A 110 -6.11 -4.73 -12.80
C ASP A 110 -5.59 -3.35 -12.42
N SER A 111 -5.35 -2.50 -13.42
CA SER A 111 -4.83 -1.14 -13.24
C SER A 111 -5.78 -0.22 -12.47
N ASN A 112 -7.05 -0.59 -12.35
CA ASN A 112 -8.04 0.20 -11.61
C ASN A 112 -8.00 -0.09 -10.11
N ILE A 113 -7.36 -1.18 -9.68
CA ILE A 113 -7.24 -1.54 -8.27
C ILE A 113 -5.82 -1.23 -7.79
N LYS A 114 -5.74 -0.54 -6.66
CA LYS A 114 -4.51 -0.07 -6.05
C LYS A 114 -4.39 -0.67 -4.66
N GLU A 115 -3.15 -0.89 -4.24
CA GLU A 115 -2.84 -1.44 -2.92
C GLU A 115 -2.34 -0.32 -2.02
N VAL A 116 -3.01 -0.06 -0.90
CA VAL A 116 -2.51 0.77 0.19
C VAL A 116 -1.90 -0.14 1.24
N LEU A 117 -0.62 0.09 1.53
CA LEU A 117 0.19 -0.69 2.45
C LEU A 117 0.38 0.08 3.73
N PHE A 118 0.21 -0.58 4.85
CA PHE A 118 0.69 -0.11 6.14
C PHE A 118 1.89 -0.98 6.48
N ALA A 119 3.06 -0.38 6.61
CA ALA A 119 4.31 -1.10 6.76
C ALA A 119 5.26 -0.37 7.70
N THR A 120 6.33 -1.04 8.12
CA THR A 120 7.48 -0.36 8.69
C THR A 120 8.73 -0.76 7.91
N TYR A 121 9.66 0.17 7.83
CA TYR A 121 11.03 -0.15 7.49
C TYR A 121 11.72 -0.69 8.74
N GLN A 122 12.39 -1.83 8.65
CA GLN A 122 13.17 -2.37 9.75
C GLN A 122 14.65 -2.38 9.34
N PRO A 123 15.44 -1.39 9.79
CA PRO A 123 16.85 -1.29 9.44
C PRO A 123 17.69 -2.45 10.01
N GLU A 124 17.31 -2.98 11.17
CA GLU A 124 18.18 -3.81 12.02
C GLU A 124 18.25 -5.30 11.67
N ILE A 125 17.66 -5.75 10.57
CA ILE A 125 17.93 -7.13 10.08
C ILE A 125 19.25 -7.12 9.29
N GLU A 126 20.34 -6.74 9.97
CA GLU A 126 21.68 -6.53 9.40
C GLU A 126 22.31 -7.82 8.83
N LYS A 127 21.78 -8.99 9.14
CA LYS A 127 22.36 -10.27 8.67
C LYS A 127 21.94 -10.67 7.26
N ARG A 128 21.00 -9.97 6.63
CA ARG A 128 20.64 -10.20 5.23
C ARG A 128 20.64 -8.85 4.54
N LYS A 129 21.43 -8.70 3.47
CA LYS A 129 21.55 -7.51 2.59
C LYS A 129 20.24 -7.08 1.90
N PHE A 130 19.08 -7.47 2.42
CA PHE A 130 17.77 -7.12 1.90
C PHE A 130 17.12 -6.11 2.84
N LYS A 131 16.91 -4.90 2.33
CA LYS A 131 15.96 -3.92 2.89
C LYS A 131 14.63 -4.65 3.13
N CYS A 132 14.26 -4.89 4.39
CA CYS A 132 13.06 -5.65 4.72
C CYS A 132 11.93 -4.70 5.09
N PHE A 133 11.00 -4.51 4.15
CA PHE A 133 9.72 -3.88 4.44
C PHE A 133 8.80 -4.90 5.10
N PHE A 134 8.46 -4.66 6.37
CA PHE A 134 7.48 -5.48 7.07
C PHE A 134 6.09 -4.88 6.88
N THR A 135 5.21 -5.58 6.14
CA THR A 135 3.82 -5.15 5.94
C THR A 135 2.96 -5.58 7.13
N PHE A 136 2.26 -4.64 7.74
CA PHE A 136 1.28 -4.88 8.80
C PHE A 136 -0.09 -5.27 8.24
N LEU A 137 -0.60 -4.48 7.30
CA LEU A 137 -1.88 -4.74 6.64
C LEU A 137 -1.88 -4.17 5.23
N ARG A 138 -2.83 -4.67 4.43
CA ARG A 138 -3.04 -4.28 3.03
C ARG A 138 -4.48 -3.87 2.85
N VAL A 139 -4.71 -2.81 2.08
CA VAL A 139 -6.04 -2.37 1.70
C VAL A 139 -6.10 -2.24 0.19
N PHE A 140 -7.04 -2.93 -0.44
CA PHE A 140 -7.27 -2.84 -1.88
C PHE A 140 -8.41 -1.87 -2.15
N VAL A 141 -8.16 -0.89 -3.01
CA VAL A 141 -9.09 0.18 -3.33
C VAL A 141 -9.14 0.44 -4.82
N ASN A 142 -10.24 0.96 -5.34
CA ASN A 142 -10.40 1.24 -6.78
C ASN A 142 -10.45 2.75 -7.13
N GLN A 143 -10.25 3.62 -6.14
CA GLN A 143 -10.26 5.07 -6.32
C GLN A 143 -9.09 5.69 -5.57
N GLU A 144 -8.66 6.85 -6.03
CA GLU A 144 -7.72 7.71 -5.31
C GLU A 144 -8.37 9.06 -5.05
N SER A 145 -8.99 9.20 -3.87
CA SER A 145 -9.56 10.46 -3.43
C SER A 145 -9.34 10.62 -1.94
N THR A 146 -9.34 11.87 -1.46
CA THR A 146 -9.31 12.18 -0.02
C THR A 146 -10.40 11.43 0.74
N ARG A 147 -11.60 11.34 0.15
CA ARG A 147 -12.73 10.63 0.74
C ARG A 147 -12.47 9.12 0.87
N MET A 148 -11.84 8.51 -0.13
CA MET A 148 -11.46 7.09 -0.09
C MET A 148 -10.45 6.86 1.05
N TYR A 149 -9.39 7.67 1.15
CA TYR A 149 -8.41 7.52 2.22
C TYR A 149 -9.02 7.72 3.62
N TYR A 150 -9.90 8.71 3.78
CA TYR A 150 -10.67 8.87 5.02
C TYR A 150 -11.42 7.58 5.41
N GLU A 151 -12.15 6.98 4.46
CA GLU A 151 -12.89 5.74 4.72
C GLU A 151 -11.96 4.56 4.99
N VAL A 152 -10.81 4.48 4.32
CA VAL A 152 -9.78 3.46 4.60
C VAL A 152 -9.28 3.58 6.03
N PHE A 153 -8.80 4.76 6.45
CA PHE A 153 -8.29 4.96 7.80
C PHE A 153 -9.37 4.69 8.85
N LYS A 154 -10.58 5.21 8.62
CA LYS A 154 -11.72 4.99 9.51
C LYS A 154 -12.03 3.51 9.66
N ARG A 155 -12.20 2.77 8.57
CA ARG A 155 -12.52 1.34 8.61
C ARG A 155 -11.41 0.52 9.25
N VAL A 156 -10.16 0.76 8.85
CA VAL A 156 -9.00 0.05 9.40
C VAL A 156 -8.94 0.24 10.91
N PHE A 157 -8.91 1.47 11.41
CA PHE A 157 -8.72 1.69 12.84
C PHE A 157 -9.97 1.37 13.67
N THR A 158 -11.17 1.51 13.11
CA THR A 158 -12.41 1.02 13.74
C THR A 158 -12.35 -0.50 13.88
N LEU A 159 -11.94 -1.21 12.83
CA LEU A 159 -11.78 -2.67 12.86
C LEU A 159 -10.73 -3.10 13.91
N LEU A 160 -9.57 -2.44 13.94
CA LEU A 160 -8.52 -2.76 14.91
C LEU A 160 -8.95 -2.51 16.36
N ARG A 161 -9.70 -1.43 16.62
CA ARG A 161 -10.17 -1.07 17.96
C ARG A 161 -11.36 -1.92 18.40
N ASP A 162 -12.39 -2.03 17.56
CA ASP A 162 -13.70 -2.56 17.98
C ASP A 162 -13.79 -4.08 17.84
N VAL A 163 -13.10 -4.66 16.86
CA VAL A 163 -13.12 -6.12 16.60
C VAL A 163 -11.90 -6.81 17.20
N TYR A 164 -10.71 -6.19 17.05
CA TYR A 164 -9.47 -6.77 17.56
C TYR A 164 -9.07 -6.27 18.95
N HIS A 165 -9.81 -5.32 19.52
CA HIS A 165 -9.57 -4.74 20.84
C HIS A 165 -8.13 -4.25 21.05
N LEU A 166 -7.51 -3.76 19.97
CA LEU A 166 -6.16 -3.24 20.02
C LEU A 166 -6.16 -1.82 20.59
N PRO A 167 -5.15 -1.46 21.41
CA PRO A 167 -5.04 -0.15 22.05
C PRO A 167 -4.56 0.91 21.05
N ILE A 168 -5.39 1.19 20.04
CA ILE A 168 -5.11 2.22 19.04
C ILE A 168 -5.28 3.60 19.67
N ALA A 169 -4.17 4.32 19.79
CA ALA A 169 -4.12 5.67 20.34
C ALA A 169 -3.12 6.52 19.54
N TRP A 170 -3.24 7.84 19.70
CA TRP A 170 -2.41 8.83 19.00
C TRP A 170 -1.71 9.70 20.03
N ASN A 171 -0.38 9.73 20.01
CA ASN A 171 0.42 10.25 21.10
C ASN A 171 0.13 11.73 21.39
N TYR A 172 -0.06 12.57 20.36
CA TYR A 172 -0.39 13.98 20.54
C TYR A 172 -1.84 14.23 21.01
N LEU A 173 -2.73 13.24 20.91
CA LEU A 173 -4.11 13.33 21.41
C LEU A 173 -4.22 12.83 22.85
N SER A 174 -3.60 11.69 23.18
CA SER A 174 -3.81 10.98 24.44
C SER A 174 -2.55 10.74 25.27
N GLY A 175 -1.38 11.18 24.82
CA GLY A 175 -0.08 10.94 25.46
C GLY A 175 0.51 9.54 25.20
N SER A 176 -0.16 8.69 24.41
CA SER A 176 0.24 7.29 24.16
C SER A 176 -0.09 6.84 22.73
N GLY A 177 0.52 5.74 22.27
CA GLY A 177 0.26 5.15 20.96
C GLY A 177 1.15 5.71 19.84
N PHE A 178 0.59 5.88 18.65
CA PHE A 178 1.33 6.30 17.46
C PHE A 178 1.88 7.73 17.60
N GLN A 179 3.18 7.87 17.39
CA GLN A 179 3.92 9.13 17.41
C GLN A 179 4.02 9.77 16.03
N ALA A 180 4.10 8.96 14.96
CA ALA A 180 4.13 9.48 13.61
C ALA A 180 3.62 8.46 12.57
N VAL A 181 3.09 9.00 11.47
CA VAL A 181 2.75 8.26 10.26
C VAL A 181 3.61 8.81 9.13
N ILE A 182 4.41 7.94 8.54
CA ILE A 182 5.22 8.26 7.39
C ILE A 182 4.36 8.07 6.14
N MET A 183 4.29 9.04 5.25
CA MET A 183 3.53 8.88 4.01
C MET A 183 4.16 9.68 2.87
N ASP A 184 3.74 9.36 1.65
CA ASP A 184 4.07 10.18 0.49
C ASP A 184 3.46 11.59 0.61
N MET A 185 4.05 12.56 -0.08
CA MET A 185 3.53 13.92 -0.19
C MET A 185 2.37 13.98 -1.21
N ASP A 186 1.43 13.05 -1.08
CA ASP A 186 0.24 12.99 -1.92
C ASP A 186 -0.87 13.89 -1.37
N THR A 187 -1.43 14.70 -2.25
CA THR A 187 -2.54 15.64 -2.01
C THR A 187 -3.82 14.97 -1.47
N LYS A 188 -3.94 13.64 -1.52
CA LYS A 188 -5.15 12.91 -1.11
C LYS A 188 -4.95 12.15 0.20
N GLN A 189 -3.81 11.47 0.38
CA GLN A 189 -3.49 10.66 1.56
C GLN A 189 -3.51 11.46 2.86
N CYS A 190 -2.75 12.56 2.86
CA CYS A 190 -2.56 13.39 4.03
C CYS A 190 -3.88 14.01 4.50
N PRO A 191 -4.69 14.68 3.64
CA PRO A 191 -6.02 15.14 4.06
C PRO A 191 -6.95 14.01 4.51
N GLY A 192 -6.88 12.83 3.90
CA GLY A 192 -7.68 11.67 4.29
C GLY A 192 -7.39 11.20 5.72
N LEU A 193 -6.11 11.11 6.10
CA LEU A 193 -5.71 10.82 7.48
C LEU A 193 -6.20 11.91 8.44
N GLY A 194 -6.00 13.18 8.06
CA GLY A 194 -6.38 14.32 8.90
C GLY A 194 -7.88 14.35 9.19
N MET A 195 -8.71 14.09 8.17
CA MET A 195 -10.17 14.00 8.35
C MET A 195 -10.56 12.85 9.28
N TYR A 196 -9.86 11.72 9.23
CA TYR A 196 -10.09 10.62 10.15
C TYR A 196 -9.74 11.03 11.59
N LEU A 197 -8.57 11.64 11.80
CA LEU A 197 -8.12 12.11 13.11
C LEU A 197 -9.07 13.17 13.69
N ALA A 198 -9.53 14.12 12.87
CA ALA A 198 -10.53 15.10 13.27
C ALA A 198 -11.86 14.45 13.67
N SER A 199 -12.23 13.31 13.06
CA SER A 199 -13.46 12.59 13.39
C SER A 199 -13.43 11.85 14.73
N ILE A 200 -12.24 11.60 15.28
CA ILE A 200 -12.06 10.96 16.59
C ILE A 200 -11.59 11.95 17.68
N ASP A 201 -11.32 13.20 17.31
CA ASP A 201 -10.89 14.24 18.25
C ASP A 201 -12.08 14.87 18.97
N GLU A 202 -12.15 14.67 20.29
CA GLU A 202 -13.20 15.25 21.14
C GLU A 202 -13.19 16.78 21.12
N ARG A 203 -12.02 17.39 20.89
CA ARG A 203 -11.85 18.86 20.81
C ARG A 203 -12.23 19.44 19.45
N ARG A 204 -12.56 18.59 18.46
CA ARG A 204 -13.00 18.98 17.11
C ARG A 204 -12.05 19.96 16.41
N ARG A 205 -10.74 19.76 16.54
CA ARG A 205 -9.75 20.55 15.82
C ARG A 205 -9.83 20.31 14.31
N PRO A 206 -9.39 21.29 13.49
CA PRO A 206 -9.35 21.13 12.05
C PRO A 206 -8.32 20.07 11.63
N TRP A 207 -8.60 19.37 10.52
CA TRP A 207 -7.75 18.26 10.04
C TRP A 207 -6.29 18.67 9.83
N GLN A 208 -6.03 19.90 9.40
CA GLN A 208 -4.68 20.44 9.16
C GLN A 208 -3.85 20.48 10.44
N GLU A 209 -4.47 20.73 11.59
CA GLU A 209 -3.77 20.75 12.87
C GLU A 209 -3.30 19.34 13.23
N HIS A 210 -4.12 18.32 12.99
CA HIS A 210 -3.76 16.93 13.25
C HIS A 210 -2.53 16.48 12.45
N ILE A 211 -2.46 16.88 11.18
CA ILE A 211 -1.34 16.52 10.29
C ILE A 211 -0.01 17.05 10.81
N LYS A 212 0.04 18.30 11.30
CA LYS A 212 1.26 18.93 11.82
C LYS A 212 1.90 18.15 12.98
N HIS A 213 1.11 17.40 13.73
CA HIS A 213 1.58 16.68 14.91
C HIS A 213 1.96 15.22 14.63
N ILE A 214 1.57 14.67 13.47
CA ILE A 214 1.65 13.22 13.25
C ILE A 214 2.29 12.83 11.92
N VAL A 215 2.24 13.68 10.89
CA VAL A 215 2.73 13.28 9.56
C VAL A 215 4.20 13.62 9.41
N ILE A 216 4.96 12.63 8.94
CA ILE A 216 6.32 12.82 8.44
C ILE A 216 6.30 12.45 6.95
N TYR A 217 6.74 13.35 6.08
CA TYR A 217 6.83 13.02 4.66
C TYR A 217 8.01 12.09 4.38
N CYS A 218 7.80 11.13 3.48
CA CYS A 218 8.79 10.12 3.14
C CYS A 218 9.97 10.75 2.36
N GLN A 219 11.17 10.74 2.94
CA GLN A 219 12.38 11.25 2.28
C GLN A 219 12.68 10.55 0.95
N VAL A 220 12.39 9.25 0.81
CA VAL A 220 12.62 8.53 -0.46
C VAL A 220 11.75 9.07 -1.59
N HIS A 221 10.51 9.47 -1.30
CA HIS A 221 9.63 10.07 -2.28
C HIS A 221 10.03 11.52 -2.58
N LEU A 222 10.47 12.27 -1.56
CA LEU A 222 11.06 13.59 -1.76
C LEU A 222 12.29 13.54 -2.68
N MET A 223 13.24 12.63 -2.41
CA MET A 223 14.43 12.47 -3.25
C MET A 223 14.08 12.12 -4.69
N ARG A 224 13.09 11.25 -4.90
CA ARG A 224 12.61 10.93 -6.26
C ARG A 224 11.99 12.15 -6.93
N GLY A 225 11.16 12.92 -6.21
CA GLY A 225 10.57 14.15 -6.73
C GLY A 225 11.62 15.20 -7.09
N ILE A 226 12.68 15.33 -6.30
CA ILE A 226 13.84 16.18 -6.59
C ILE A 226 14.50 15.73 -7.90
N GLN A 227 14.86 14.45 -8.03
CA GLN A 227 15.48 13.91 -9.26
C GLN A 227 14.60 14.09 -10.49
N GLU A 228 13.29 13.87 -10.37
CA GLU A 228 12.35 14.07 -11.47
C GLU A 228 12.27 15.55 -11.89
N THR A 229 12.45 16.47 -10.95
CA THR A 229 12.40 17.92 -11.19
C THR A 229 13.72 18.45 -11.77
N THR A 230 14.85 18.04 -11.21
CA THR A 230 16.18 18.50 -11.66
C THR A 230 16.69 17.76 -12.89
N SER A 231 16.16 16.57 -13.17
CA SER A 231 16.68 15.65 -14.18
C SER A 231 18.19 15.36 -13.99
N ASP A 232 18.68 15.50 -12.76
CA ASP A 232 20.09 15.34 -12.39
C ASP A 232 20.21 14.23 -11.33
N ASP A 233 21.27 13.42 -11.45
CA ASP A 233 21.63 12.34 -10.54
C ASP A 233 22.83 12.71 -9.65
N ASP A 234 23.32 13.96 -9.70
CA ASP A 234 24.33 14.47 -8.78
C ASP A 234 23.75 14.68 -7.37
N TRP A 235 24.39 14.08 -6.37
CA TRP A 235 24.04 14.17 -4.95
C TRP A 235 25.25 14.61 -4.10
N THR A 236 26.20 15.31 -4.71
CA THR A 236 27.31 15.94 -3.97
C THR A 236 26.78 17.00 -2.98
N PRO A 237 27.51 17.30 -1.89
CA PRO A 237 27.09 18.30 -0.90
C PRO A 237 26.77 19.68 -1.51
N GLU A 238 27.42 20.03 -2.62
CA GLU A 238 27.23 21.28 -3.34
C GLU A 238 26.11 21.21 -4.41
N SER A 239 25.56 20.03 -4.67
CA SER A 239 24.50 19.84 -5.66
C SER A 239 23.18 20.46 -5.23
N ILE A 240 22.41 20.96 -6.20
CA ILE A 240 21.04 21.47 -5.97
C ILE A 240 20.17 20.37 -5.35
N ASN A 241 20.36 19.10 -5.75
CA ASN A 241 19.62 17.97 -5.20
C ASN A 241 19.83 17.80 -3.69
N GLN A 242 21.08 17.87 -3.22
CA GLN A 242 21.40 17.75 -1.79
C GLN A 242 20.92 18.98 -1.02
N GLN A 243 21.09 20.18 -1.57
CA GLN A 243 20.59 21.42 -0.96
C GLN A 243 19.05 21.41 -0.81
N MET A 244 18.32 20.94 -1.83
CA MET A 244 16.86 20.76 -1.77
C MET A 244 16.45 19.71 -0.73
N LEU A 245 17.24 18.64 -0.56
CA LEU A 245 16.99 17.63 0.47
C LEU A 245 17.22 18.19 1.88
N ASP A 246 18.18 19.11 2.03
CA ASP A 246 18.53 19.73 3.31
C ASP A 246 17.43 20.66 3.85
N LEU A 247 16.44 21.03 3.03
CA LEU A 247 15.20 21.68 3.49
C LEU A 247 14.47 20.87 4.60
N VAL A 248 14.68 19.55 4.65
CA VAL A 248 14.11 18.69 5.70
C VAL A 248 14.80 18.92 7.06
N ASN A 249 15.99 19.52 7.07
CA ASN A 249 16.81 19.76 8.25
C ASN A 249 16.72 21.21 8.79
N CYS A 250 15.93 22.09 8.15
CA CYS A 250 15.70 23.45 8.63
C CYS A 250 15.21 23.46 10.08
N GLN A 251 15.78 24.34 10.91
CA GLN A 251 15.45 24.42 12.33
C GLN A 251 14.27 25.35 12.60
N SER A 252 13.98 26.26 11.67
CA SER A 252 12.88 27.22 11.76
C SER A 252 12.13 27.40 10.44
N LYS A 253 10.96 28.05 10.49
CA LYS A 253 10.21 28.45 9.29
C LYS A 253 10.96 29.52 8.50
N GLU A 254 11.62 30.43 9.19
CA GLU A 254 12.42 31.51 8.57
C GLU A 254 13.59 30.90 7.81
N ASP A 255 14.33 29.95 8.41
CA ASP A 255 15.42 29.22 7.74
C ASP A 255 14.95 28.52 6.45
N TYR A 256 13.74 27.95 6.49
CA TYR A 256 13.15 27.28 5.33
C TYR A 256 12.75 28.28 4.24
N GLU A 257 12.13 29.40 4.61
CA GLU A 257 11.74 30.45 3.67
C GLU A 257 12.97 31.09 3.01
N ASP A 258 14.01 31.39 3.78
CA ASP A 258 15.28 31.91 3.29
C ASP A 258 15.94 30.95 2.27
N MET A 259 16.01 29.65 2.59
CA MET A 259 16.52 28.64 1.65
C MET A 259 15.66 28.53 0.38
N CYS A 260 14.34 28.62 0.49
CA CYS A 260 13.44 28.62 -0.66
C CYS A 260 13.67 29.83 -1.59
N GLU A 261 13.86 31.02 -1.02
CA GLU A 261 14.17 32.23 -1.80
C GLU A 261 15.52 32.10 -2.53
N GLU A 262 16.53 31.52 -1.89
CA GLU A 262 17.81 31.19 -2.55
C GLU A 262 17.61 30.24 -3.74
N PHE A 263 16.76 29.21 -3.60
CA PHE A 263 16.46 28.29 -4.70
C PHE A 263 15.66 28.94 -5.83
N GLU A 264 14.68 29.80 -5.55
CA GLU A 264 13.97 30.54 -6.60
C GLU A 264 14.94 31.41 -7.41
N GLY A 265 15.93 32.03 -6.76
CA GLY A 265 17.01 32.75 -7.44
C GLY A 265 17.82 31.84 -8.37
N ILE A 266 18.23 30.66 -7.90
CA ILE A 266 19.04 29.69 -8.67
C ILE A 266 18.24 29.11 -9.86
N LEU A 267 16.99 28.71 -9.64
CA LEU A 267 16.13 28.12 -10.68
C LEU A 267 15.79 29.13 -11.78
N ASN A 268 15.61 30.41 -11.43
CA ASN A 268 15.45 31.50 -12.40
C ASN A 268 16.71 31.68 -13.27
N ILE A 269 17.91 31.56 -12.68
CA ILE A 269 19.18 31.66 -13.41
C ILE A 269 19.38 30.47 -14.35
N LEU A 270 18.91 29.29 -13.97
CA LEU A 270 19.01 28.04 -14.75
C LEU A 270 17.91 27.88 -15.81
N GLY A 271 16.92 28.77 -15.85
CA GLY A 271 15.86 28.77 -16.86
C GLY A 271 14.89 27.59 -16.75
N MET A 272 14.66 27.07 -15.54
CA MET A 272 13.84 25.87 -15.28
C MET A 272 12.34 26.15 -15.04
N TYR A 273 11.78 27.19 -15.66
CA TYR A 273 10.34 27.52 -15.59
C TYR A 273 9.60 27.23 -16.90
#